data_AF-A0A355C046-F1
#
_entry.id   AF-A0A355C046-F1
#
_cell.length_a   1.000
_cell.length_b   1.000
_cell.length_c   1.000
_cell.angle_alpha   90.00
_cell.angle_beta   90.00
_cell.angle_gamma   90.00
#
_symmetry.space_group_name_H-M   'P 1'
#
loop_
_entity.id
_entity.type
_entity.pdbx_description
1 polymer ?
#
loop_
_entity_poly.entity_id
_entity_poly.type
_entity_poly.pdbx_seq_one_letter_code
_entity_poly.pdbx_strand_id
1 'polypeptide(L)' 'MPDASAPALAGLLTPSRAYKPFRYPWAHDFWKRQQQIHWMPEEVPLGEDCKDWANKLSDAERNLLTQI' A
#
# COMPACT_ATOMS: atom_id res chain seq x y z
N MET A 1 -43.43 -9.33 5.85
CA MET A 1 -42.86 -8.27 6.70
C MET A 1 -41.35 -8.40 6.62
N PRO A 2 -40.63 -7.48 5.96
CA PRO A 2 -39.17 -7.51 5.99
C PRO A 2 -38.69 -7.02 7.36
N ASP A 3 -37.68 -7.75 7.86
CA ASP A 3 -37.07 -7.65 9.17
C ASP A 3 -36.53 -6.24 9.49
N ALA A 4 -36.79 -5.80 10.71
CA ALA A 4 -36.52 -4.47 11.22
C ALA A 4 -35.24 -4.48 12.06
N SER A 5 -34.07 -4.33 11.41
CA SER A 5 -32.96 -3.47 11.87
C SER A 5 -31.68 -3.71 11.05
N ALA A 6 -31.62 -3.21 9.80
CA ALA A 6 -30.32 -2.87 9.24
C ALA A 6 -29.90 -1.52 9.86
N PRO A 7 -28.79 -1.41 10.61
CA PRO A 7 -28.35 -0.13 11.14
C PRO A 7 -28.13 0.82 9.96
N ALA A 8 -28.71 2.03 10.04
CA ALA A 8 -28.53 3.08 9.04
C ALA A 8 -27.03 3.20 8.74
N LEU A 9 -26.62 2.91 7.50
CA LEU A 9 -25.23 2.92 7.09
C LEU A 9 -24.65 4.31 7.39
N ALA A 10 -23.90 4.40 8.48
CA ALA A 10 -23.30 5.65 8.92
C ALA A 10 -22.38 6.15 7.80
N GLY A 11 -22.76 7.25 7.15
CA GLY A 11 -22.11 7.74 5.94
C GLY A 11 -20.67 8.20 6.19
N LEU A 12 -19.91 8.35 5.10
CA LEU A 12 -18.51 8.82 5.13
C LEU A 12 -18.34 10.13 5.94
N LEU A 13 -19.32 11.03 5.85
CA LEU A 13 -19.30 12.33 6.52
C LEU A 13 -19.90 12.30 7.94
N THR A 14 -20.33 11.14 8.43
CA THR A 14 -20.88 10.98 9.77
C THR A 14 -19.74 10.60 10.73
N PRO A 15 -19.37 11.44 11.72
CA PRO A 15 -18.30 11.11 12.65
C PRO A 15 -18.63 9.86 13.49
N SER A 16 -17.60 9.11 13.89
CA SER A 16 -17.73 8.00 14.83
C SER A 16 -17.34 8.44 16.23
N ARG A 17 -18.17 8.10 17.22
CA ARG A 17 -17.89 8.38 18.65
C ARG A 17 -17.01 7.33 19.31
N ALA A 18 -16.84 6.16 18.68
CA ALA A 18 -16.07 5.04 19.19
C ALA A 18 -15.21 4.42 18.08
N TYR A 19 -14.07 3.86 18.46
CA TYR A 19 -13.11 3.21 17.55
C TYR A 19 -13.63 1.85 17.04
N LYS A 20 -14.34 1.10 17.88
CA LYS A 20 -14.99 -0.18 17.53
C LYS A 20 -16.46 -0.15 17.91
N PRO A 21 -17.34 -0.89 17.21
CA PRO A 21 -17.07 -1.75 16.04
C PRO A 21 -16.73 -0.95 14.77
N PHE A 22 -15.96 -1.53 13.85
CA PHE A 22 -15.56 -0.85 12.62
C PHE A 22 -16.76 -0.72 11.67
N ARG A 23 -17.01 0.51 11.21
CA ARG A 23 -18.05 0.81 10.19
C ARG A 23 -17.68 0.32 8.80
N TYR A 24 -16.37 0.29 8.50
CA TYR A 24 -15.82 -0.19 7.23
C TYR A 24 -14.74 -1.25 7.47
N PRO A 25 -15.12 -2.50 7.80
CA PRO A 25 -14.15 -3.57 8.09
C PRO A 25 -13.18 -3.82 6.93
N TRP A 26 -13.64 -3.69 5.68
CA TRP A 26 -12.81 -3.83 4.48
C TRP A 26 -11.64 -2.84 4.43
N ALA A 27 -11.78 -1.63 4.99
CA ALA A 27 -10.72 -0.63 4.99
C ALA A 27 -9.56 -1.06 5.90
N HIS A 28 -9.87 -1.77 6.99
CA HIS A 28 -8.87 -2.34 7.88
C HIS A 28 -8.09 -3.47 7.19
N ASP A 29 -8.70 -4.23 6.28
CA ASP A 29 -8.00 -5.25 5.50
C ASP A 29 -6.94 -4.64 4.56
N PHE A 30 -7.22 -3.47 3.97
CA PHE A 30 -6.23 -2.73 3.18
C PHE A 30 -5.10 -2.16 4.05
N TRP A 31 -5.42 -1.63 5.23
CA TRP A 31 -4.40 -1.21 6.19
C TRP A 31 -3.49 -2.39 6.58
N LYS A 32 -4.06 -3.55 6.89
CA LYS A 32 -3.29 -4.75 7.22
C LYS A 32 -2.39 -5.18 6.06
N ARG A 33 -2.89 -5.12 4.83
CA ARG A 33 -2.09 -5.42 3.63
C ARG A 33 -0.93 -4.43 3.47
N GLN A 34 -1.16 -3.13 3.69
CA GLN A 34 -0.12 -2.10 3.65
C GLN A 34 1.00 -2.39 4.66
N GLN A 35 0.64 -2.79 5.89
CA GLN A 35 1.64 -3.14 6.91
C GLN A 35 2.46 -4.38 6.54
N GLN A 36 1.90 -5.33 5.80
CA GLN A 36 2.60 -6.55 5.37
C GLN A 36 3.61 -6.31 4.24
N ILE A 37 3.41 -5.25 3.44
CA ILE A 37 4.30 -4.86 2.34
C ILE A 37 5.23 -3.71 2.72
N HIS A 38 5.26 -3.33 4.00
CA HIS A 38 6.19 -2.31 4.48
C HIS A 38 7.61 -2.89 4.44
N TRP A 39 8.49 -2.22 3.70
CA TRP A 39 9.92 -2.51 3.64
C TRP A 39 10.70 -1.20 3.74
N MET A 40 11.92 -1.27 4.26
CA MET A 40 12.83 -0.13 4.34
C MET A 40 13.90 -0.23 3.25
N PRO A 41 14.23 0.87 2.55
CA PRO A 41 15.26 0.86 1.50
C PRO A 41 16.62 0.30 1.92
N GLU A 42 16.97 0.46 3.18
CA GLU A 42 18.23 -0.01 3.77
C GLU A 42 18.31 -1.54 3.93
N GLU A 43 17.17 -2.24 3.86
CA GLU A 43 17.10 -3.70 3.97
C GLU A 43 17.51 -4.40 2.68
N VAL A 44 17.58 -3.67 1.55
CA VAL A 44 17.93 -4.22 0.25
C VAL A 44 19.36 -3.80 -0.11
N PRO A 45 20.32 -4.73 -0.13
CA PRO A 45 21.68 -4.41 -0.52
C PRO A 45 21.76 -4.17 -2.03
N LEU A 46 21.87 -2.90 -2.44
CA LEU A 46 22.00 -2.49 -3.85
C LEU A 46 23.43 -2.59 -4.41
N GLY A 47 24.32 -3.32 -3.73
CA GLY A 47 25.74 -3.36 -4.07
C GLY A 47 26.04 -4.02 -5.42
N GLU A 48 25.29 -5.06 -5.79
CA GLU A 48 25.43 -5.73 -7.09
C GLU A 48 24.77 -4.90 -8.21
N ASP A 49 23.63 -4.29 -7.95
CA ASP A 49 22.93 -3.40 -8.89
C ASP A 49 23.83 -2.22 -9.31
N CYS A 50 24.55 -1.60 -8.36
CA CYS A 50 25.53 -0.56 -8.64
C CYS A 50 26.70 -1.03 -9.52
N LYS A 51 27.16 -2.27 -9.36
CA LYS A 51 28.24 -2.85 -10.20
C LYS A 51 27.75 -3.12 -11.61
N ASP A 52 26.52 -3.61 -11.75
CA ASP A 52 25.90 -3.91 -13.04
C ASP A 52 25.61 -2.63 -13.82
N TRP A 53 25.17 -1.58 -13.14
CA TRP A 53 25.03 -0.24 -13.72
C TRP A 53 26.32 0.27 -14.38
N ALA A 54 27.45 0.09 -13.70
CA ALA A 54 28.75 0.58 -14.17
C ALA A 54 29.35 -0.29 -15.29
N ASN A 55 29.19 -1.62 -15.21
CA ASN A 55 29.99 -2.54 -16.01
C ASN A 55 29.21 -3.35 -17.06
N LYS A 56 27.89 -3.50 -16.92
CA LYS A 56 27.10 -4.43 -17.76
C LYS A 56 26.07 -3.74 -18.65
N LEU A 57 25.62 -2.53 -18.31
CA LEU A 57 24.61 -1.82 -19.10
C LEU A 57 25.23 -1.02 -20.25
N SER A 58 24.57 -1.07 -21.41
CA SER A 58 24.81 -0.16 -22.52
C SER A 58 24.15 1.20 -22.29
N ASP A 59 24.55 2.22 -23.06
CA ASP A 59 23.98 3.56 -22.93
C ASP A 59 22.48 3.62 -23.24
N ALA A 60 21.99 2.75 -24.13
CA ALA A 60 20.57 2.64 -24.44
C ALA A 60 19.76 2.06 -23.27
N GLU A 61 20.28 1.04 -22.59
CA GLU A 61 19.64 0.42 -21.42
C GLU A 61 19.66 1.36 -20.20
N ARG A 62 20.76 2.09 -20.00
CA ARG A 62 20.84 3.14 -18.97
C ARG A 62 19.83 4.25 -19.20
N ASN A 63 19.67 4.69 -20.45
CA ASN A 63 18.73 5.75 -20.81
C ASN A 63 17.26 5.32 -20.62
N LEU A 64 16.96 4.03 -20.78
CA LEU A 64 15.64 3.50 -20.44
C LEU A 64 15.40 3.60 -18.93
N LEU A 65 16.33 3.13 -18.10
CA LEU A 65 16.17 3.08 -16.64
C LEU A 65 16.12 4.45 -15.95
N THR A 66 16.65 5.51 -16.56
CA THR A 66 16.65 6.86 -15.97
C THR A 66 15.46 7.72 -16.36
N GLN A 67 14.70 7.33 -17.38
CA GLN A 67 13.61 8.14 -17.94
C GLN A 67 12.21 7.53 -17.72
N ILE A 68 12.11 6.44 -16.96
CA ILE A 68 10.84 5.89 -16.45
C ILE A 68 10.44 6.59 -15.15
#